data_AF-A0A965V1K3-F1
#
_entry.id   AF-A0A965V1K3-F1
#
_cell.length_a   1.000
_cell.length_b   1.000
_cell.length_c   1.000
_cell.angle_alpha   90.00
_cell.angle_beta   90.00
_cell.angle_gamma   90.00
#
_symmetry.space_group_name_H-M   'P 1'
#
loop_
_entity.id
_entity.type
_entity.pdbx_description
1 polymer ?
#
loop_
_entity_poly.entity_id
_entity_poly.type
_entity_poly.pdbx_seq_one_letter_code
_entity_poly.pdbx_strand_id
1 'polypeptide(L)'
;MQESASTLASSEVAANGQRHSAVHEWVESIRLLVNPENVVWITGDEKESSRINAELVEDGTFIPLNEEEYPNCFWSRSNPNDVARVEGRTFICSEQEDQCGPTNNWMEPGAMREKLNGLLKNSMSGKTMYVVPYLMGPEGSPYSKVGFEITDSLYVIANMRIMARIGDVALQHLKEGDTDFVRGVHAVADLDPEERYIAHFPDTCEIISVNTNYGGNALQGKKCFALRIASAQAKKEGWLAEHMLILGVTNPSGKKHYVCAAFPSACGKTNFAMLIPPKGYVDAGWKIETVGDDIAWLNFGDDGRLYAINPENGFFGVAPGTSEQTNPNAIKTLQSNSIFTNTALDLDRMTPWWEGLTEQPPQHVRDWLGNEWSPEVGSKAAHPNSRFTAPAAQCPSISEEFKSPAGVPIDAIIFGGRRATTLPLVFEAKSWQHGTFVGITMASEATAAAVGQVGALKHDPMAMRPFIGYHAGDYFQHWLDIGERGGSKLPKIFHVNWFRKAADGSFLWPGFGENIRVLEWILKRVDGLASGTETPLGIQPKPSEMNTTDLDISDADLEELFSFSRDEWEKEVDSQKEFLATIGAKLPKAIAEEHEMLRSRVRAWGVVE
;
A
#
# COMPACT_ATOMS: atom_id res chain seq x y z
N MET A 1 -38.04 -36.50 16.86
CA MET A 1 -36.59 -36.57 17.08
C MET A 1 -35.91 -35.83 15.94
N GLN A 2 -35.86 -34.51 16.07
CA GLN A 2 -35.13 -33.58 15.22
C GLN A 2 -34.53 -32.61 16.23
N GLU A 3 -33.30 -32.86 16.63
CA GLU A 3 -32.52 -31.90 17.41
C GLU A 3 -32.02 -30.83 16.44
N SER A 4 -32.34 -29.59 16.79
CA SER A 4 -31.79 -28.36 16.25
C SER A 4 -30.28 -28.38 16.34
N ALA A 5 -29.60 -28.19 15.21
CA ALA A 5 -28.17 -27.88 15.17
C ALA A 5 -27.95 -26.44 15.65
N SER A 6 -28.02 -26.23 16.96
CA SER A 6 -27.42 -25.07 17.61
C SER A 6 -26.15 -25.52 18.32
N THR A 7 -25.12 -24.69 18.24
CA THR A 7 -23.92 -24.66 19.10
C THR A 7 -22.97 -25.86 19.02
N LEU A 8 -21.95 -25.72 18.18
CA LEU A 8 -20.58 -26.07 18.57
C LEU A 8 -19.83 -24.75 18.83
N ALA A 9 -20.08 -24.14 19.99
CA ALA A 9 -19.07 -23.26 20.58
C ALA A 9 -17.94 -24.18 21.04
N SER A 10 -16.76 -24.09 20.43
CA SER A 10 -15.57 -24.77 20.95
C SER A 10 -15.33 -24.28 22.38
N SER A 11 -14.88 -25.16 23.27
CA SER A 11 -14.53 -24.85 24.66
C SER A 11 -13.53 -23.69 24.79
N GLU A 12 -12.80 -23.37 23.71
CA GLU A 12 -11.84 -22.27 23.62
C GLU A 12 -12.50 -20.90 23.41
N VAL A 13 -13.61 -20.79 22.67
CA VAL A 13 -14.37 -19.52 22.55
C VAL A 13 -14.98 -19.12 23.89
N ALA A 14 -15.44 -20.09 24.69
CA ALA A 14 -15.92 -19.84 26.04
C ALA A 14 -14.79 -19.46 27.03
N ALA A 15 -13.60 -20.06 26.89
CA ALA A 15 -12.43 -19.72 27.69
C ALA A 15 -11.82 -18.34 27.32
N ASN A 16 -11.79 -17.99 26.02
CA ASN A 16 -11.41 -16.66 25.53
C ASN A 16 -12.49 -15.61 25.81
N GLY A 17 -13.75 -16.04 25.93
CA GLY A 17 -14.92 -15.29 26.38
C GLY A 17 -14.69 -14.46 27.65
N GLN A 18 -14.07 -15.06 28.66
CA GLN A 18 -13.80 -14.39 29.94
C GLN A 18 -12.56 -13.47 29.89
N ARG A 19 -11.58 -13.73 29.01
CA ARG A 19 -10.33 -12.95 28.93
C ARG A 19 -10.47 -11.61 28.17
N HIS A 20 -11.40 -11.53 27.22
CA HIS A 20 -11.57 -10.36 26.34
C HIS A 20 -13.02 -9.85 26.32
N SER A 21 -13.60 -9.56 27.49
CA SER A 21 -15.01 -9.17 27.63
C SER A 21 -15.41 -7.99 26.73
N ALA A 22 -14.54 -6.99 26.56
CA ALA A 22 -14.78 -5.83 25.70
C ALA A 22 -14.97 -6.22 24.21
N VAL A 23 -14.26 -7.25 23.73
CA VAL A 23 -14.44 -7.78 22.37
C VAL A 23 -15.81 -8.45 22.26
N HIS A 24 -16.17 -9.30 23.22
CA HIS A 24 -17.44 -10.03 23.22
C HIS A 24 -18.64 -9.09 23.34
N GLU A 25 -18.58 -8.08 24.19
CA GLU A 25 -19.62 -7.04 24.33
C GLU A 25 -19.82 -6.27 23.02
N TRP A 26 -18.73 -5.88 22.36
CA TRP A 26 -18.79 -5.22 21.06
C TRP A 26 -19.36 -6.16 19.98
N VAL A 27 -18.86 -7.40 19.87
CA VAL A 27 -19.36 -8.40 18.90
C VAL A 27 -20.84 -8.66 19.10
N GLU A 28 -21.30 -8.79 20.34
CA GLU A 28 -22.71 -8.99 20.66
C GLU A 28 -23.57 -7.79 20.26
N SER A 29 -23.07 -6.56 20.46
CA SER A 29 -23.76 -5.35 20.01
C SER A 29 -23.96 -5.31 18.49
N ILE A 30 -22.95 -5.76 17.73
CA ILE A 30 -23.04 -5.85 16.27
C ILE A 30 -23.94 -7.00 15.85
N ARG A 31 -23.87 -8.16 16.51
CA ARG A 31 -24.78 -9.31 16.27
C ARG A 31 -26.24 -8.90 16.39
N LEU A 32 -26.59 -8.14 17.42
CA LEU A 32 -27.94 -7.62 17.63
C LEU A 32 -28.37 -6.62 16.54
N LEU A 33 -27.43 -5.83 16.00
CA LEU A 33 -27.69 -4.87 14.93
C LEU A 33 -27.91 -5.57 13.58
N VAL A 34 -27.01 -6.48 13.19
CA VAL A 34 -27.00 -7.09 11.85
C VAL A 34 -27.90 -8.33 11.73
N ASN A 35 -28.34 -8.88 12.86
CA ASN A 35 -29.28 -10.00 12.98
C ASN A 35 -28.92 -11.23 12.12
N PRO A 36 -27.75 -11.87 12.36
CA PRO A 36 -27.33 -13.03 11.57
C PRO A 36 -28.03 -14.32 12.01
N GLU A 37 -28.02 -15.33 11.13
CA GLU A 37 -28.52 -16.68 11.47
C GLU A 37 -27.50 -17.43 12.33
N ASN A 38 -26.22 -17.30 12.00
CA ASN A 38 -25.11 -17.95 12.69
C ASN A 38 -24.00 -16.94 12.99
N VAL A 39 -23.24 -17.18 14.06
CA VAL A 39 -22.00 -16.46 14.35
C VAL A 39 -20.86 -17.46 14.37
N VAL A 40 -19.81 -17.20 13.58
CA VAL A 40 -18.64 -18.07 13.46
C VAL A 40 -17.39 -17.26 13.75
N TRP A 41 -16.55 -17.74 14.66
CA TRP A 41 -15.24 -17.16 14.94
C TRP A 41 -14.19 -17.87 14.11
N ILE A 42 -13.43 -17.10 13.32
CA ILE A 42 -12.36 -17.61 12.47
C ILE A 42 -11.13 -17.89 13.33
N THR A 43 -10.64 -19.13 13.26
CA THR A 43 -9.48 -19.61 14.02
C THR A 43 -8.19 -19.44 13.23
N GLY A 44 -8.28 -19.37 11.90
CA GLY A 44 -7.15 -19.23 10.99
C GLY A 44 -6.47 -20.55 10.60
N ASP A 45 -6.99 -21.68 11.07
CA ASP A 45 -6.40 -22.99 10.80
C ASP A 45 -6.52 -23.42 9.32
N GLU A 46 -5.61 -24.28 8.86
CA GLU A 46 -5.56 -24.71 7.46
C GLU A 46 -6.81 -25.46 7.00
N LYS A 47 -7.43 -26.25 7.88
CA LYS A 47 -8.63 -27.02 7.52
C LYS A 47 -9.82 -26.10 7.32
N GLU A 48 -9.96 -25.09 8.19
CA GLU A 48 -10.94 -24.01 8.03
C GLU A 48 -10.76 -23.32 6.69
N SER A 49 -9.54 -23.01 6.27
CA SER A 49 -9.29 -22.38 4.98
C SER A 49 -9.64 -23.27 3.79
N SER A 50 -9.29 -24.55 3.82
CA SER A 50 -9.68 -25.48 2.75
C SER A 50 -11.21 -25.58 2.64
N ARG A 51 -11.91 -25.59 3.79
CA ARG A 51 -13.38 -25.56 3.83
C ARG A 51 -13.94 -24.28 3.24
N ILE A 52 -13.43 -23.11 3.64
CA ILE A 52 -13.85 -21.81 3.11
C ILE A 52 -13.67 -21.74 1.58
N ASN A 53 -12.51 -22.17 1.08
CA ASN A 53 -12.26 -22.20 -0.36
C ASN A 53 -13.22 -23.15 -1.09
N ALA A 54 -13.52 -24.32 -0.51
CA ALA A 54 -14.47 -25.26 -1.09
C ALA A 54 -15.90 -24.69 -1.13
N GLU A 55 -16.34 -24.00 -0.08
CA GLU A 55 -17.65 -23.32 -0.04
C GLU A 55 -17.74 -22.20 -1.10
N LEU A 56 -16.67 -21.42 -1.28
CA LEU A 56 -16.58 -20.40 -2.33
C LEU A 56 -16.57 -21.00 -3.74
N VAL A 57 -16.09 -22.23 -3.90
CA VAL A 57 -16.17 -22.95 -5.18
C VAL A 57 -17.60 -23.47 -5.41
N GLU A 58 -18.25 -23.99 -4.38
CA GLU A 58 -19.63 -24.48 -4.44
C GLU A 58 -20.63 -23.36 -4.76
N ASP A 59 -20.43 -22.17 -4.20
CA ASP A 59 -21.28 -21.00 -4.46
C ASP A 59 -20.98 -20.28 -5.79
N GLY A 60 -19.88 -20.66 -6.46
CA GLY A 60 -19.45 -20.12 -7.75
C GLY A 60 -18.67 -18.80 -7.70
N THR A 61 -18.35 -18.29 -6.51
CA THR A 61 -17.48 -17.13 -6.31
C THR A 61 -16.04 -17.41 -6.75
N PHE A 62 -15.56 -18.63 -6.50
CA PHE A 62 -14.28 -19.13 -6.95
C PHE A 62 -14.43 -20.16 -8.06
N ILE A 63 -13.55 -20.02 -9.05
CA ILE A 63 -13.27 -21.06 -10.04
C ILE A 63 -11.85 -21.56 -9.75
N PRO A 64 -11.66 -22.85 -9.43
CA PRO A 64 -10.34 -23.43 -9.29
C PRO A 64 -9.56 -23.28 -10.59
N LEU A 65 -8.31 -22.87 -10.48
CA LEU A 65 -7.38 -22.85 -11.61
C LEU A 65 -6.77 -24.24 -11.81
N ASN A 66 -6.01 -24.40 -12.89
CA ASN A 66 -5.32 -25.64 -13.21
C ASN A 66 -4.35 -26.04 -12.08
N GLU A 67 -4.61 -27.17 -11.44
CA GLU A 67 -3.84 -27.63 -10.27
C GLU A 67 -2.38 -28.00 -10.59
N GLU A 68 -2.06 -28.35 -11.85
CA GLU A 68 -0.67 -28.64 -12.25
C GLU A 68 0.17 -27.37 -12.43
N GLU A 69 -0.46 -26.27 -12.89
CA GLU A 69 0.23 -25.01 -13.17
C GLU A 69 0.10 -23.96 -12.06
N TYR A 70 -1.05 -23.92 -11.40
CA TYR A 70 -1.44 -22.98 -10.35
C TYR A 70 -2.13 -23.73 -9.19
N PRO A 71 -1.41 -24.62 -8.48
CA PRO A 71 -1.97 -25.41 -7.38
C PRO A 71 -2.60 -24.53 -6.30
N ASN A 72 -3.80 -24.91 -5.85
CA ASN A 72 -4.57 -24.20 -4.84
C ASN A 72 -4.78 -22.69 -5.17
N CYS A 73 -4.88 -22.35 -6.45
CA CYS A 73 -5.22 -20.99 -6.88
C CYS A 73 -6.66 -20.90 -7.38
N PHE A 74 -7.25 -19.72 -7.21
CA PHE A 74 -8.64 -19.47 -7.54
C PHE A 74 -8.79 -18.20 -8.36
N TRP A 75 -9.69 -18.24 -9.34
CA TRP A 75 -10.13 -17.08 -10.08
C TRP A 75 -11.52 -16.64 -9.60
N SER A 76 -11.69 -15.33 -9.42
CA SER A 76 -12.93 -14.72 -8.95
C SER A 76 -13.27 -13.48 -9.76
N ARG A 77 -14.57 -13.17 -9.85
CA ARG A 77 -15.10 -11.96 -10.46
C ARG A 77 -15.94 -11.19 -9.47
N SER A 78 -15.73 -9.88 -9.42
CA SER A 78 -16.58 -8.98 -8.64
C SER A 78 -17.75 -8.45 -9.46
N ASN A 79 -18.72 -7.86 -8.77
CA ASN A 79 -19.77 -7.09 -9.42
C ASN A 79 -19.15 -5.90 -10.18
N PRO A 80 -19.56 -5.60 -11.43
CA PRO A 80 -19.01 -4.49 -12.22
C PRO A 80 -19.08 -3.11 -11.55
N ASN A 81 -20.03 -2.91 -10.63
CA ASN A 81 -20.15 -1.67 -9.86
C ASN A 81 -19.18 -1.60 -8.66
N ASP A 82 -18.42 -2.66 -8.37
CA ASP A 82 -17.51 -2.76 -7.22
C ASP A 82 -16.17 -3.38 -7.63
N VAL A 83 -15.34 -2.56 -8.28
CA VAL A 83 -14.07 -2.97 -8.93
C VAL A 83 -12.86 -2.15 -8.49
N ALA A 84 -13.06 -1.15 -7.62
CA ALA A 84 -12.03 -0.22 -7.17
C ALA A 84 -12.42 0.47 -5.86
N ARG A 85 -11.45 1.20 -5.27
CA ARG A 85 -11.71 2.11 -4.17
C ARG A 85 -12.57 3.28 -4.63
N VAL A 86 -13.48 3.73 -3.76
CA VAL A 86 -14.37 4.87 -4.02
C VAL A 86 -14.02 6.05 -3.12
N GLU A 87 -13.05 6.88 -3.54
CA GLU A 87 -12.53 7.98 -2.71
C GLU A 87 -13.64 8.95 -2.27
N GLY A 88 -14.60 9.29 -3.14
CA GLY A 88 -15.75 10.15 -2.80
C GLY A 88 -16.76 9.55 -1.82
N ARG A 89 -16.63 8.26 -1.48
CA ARG A 89 -17.46 7.54 -0.51
C ARG A 89 -16.64 7.03 0.69
N THR A 90 -15.40 7.51 0.81
CA THR A 90 -14.49 7.17 1.92
C THR A 90 -14.41 8.36 2.87
N PHE A 91 -14.69 8.15 4.15
CA PHE A 91 -14.83 9.23 5.14
C PHE A 91 -13.89 9.05 6.33
N ILE A 92 -13.37 10.17 6.84
CA ILE A 92 -12.74 10.28 8.15
C ILE A 92 -13.71 11.06 9.05
N CYS A 93 -14.26 10.38 10.06
CA CYS A 93 -15.25 10.92 10.98
C CYS A 93 -14.58 11.22 12.32
N SER A 94 -13.76 12.27 12.36
CA SER A 94 -13.21 12.85 13.58
C SER A 94 -14.28 13.65 14.33
N GLU A 95 -14.14 13.77 15.66
CA GLU A 95 -15.06 14.56 16.49
C GLU A 95 -15.24 16.01 16.00
N GLN A 96 -14.16 16.63 15.53
CA GLN A 96 -14.16 17.97 14.96
C GLN A 96 -13.85 17.89 13.45
N GLU A 97 -14.53 18.69 12.63
CA GLU A 97 -14.28 18.77 11.18
C GLU A 97 -12.85 19.23 10.86
N ASP A 98 -12.29 20.13 11.68
CA ASP A 98 -10.94 20.67 11.51
C ASP A 98 -9.81 19.65 11.80
N GLN A 99 -10.15 18.51 12.40
CA GLN A 99 -9.22 17.38 12.62
C GLN A 99 -9.18 16.43 11.42
N CYS A 100 -10.17 16.46 10.53
CA CYS A 100 -10.22 15.67 9.31
C CYS A 100 -9.37 16.31 8.21
N GLY A 101 -9.54 17.62 8.03
CA GLY A 101 -8.74 18.45 7.12
C GLY A 101 -9.10 18.34 5.64
N PRO A 102 -8.44 19.17 4.81
CA PRO A 102 -8.87 19.46 3.43
C PRO A 102 -8.61 18.34 2.43
N THR A 103 -7.89 17.29 2.82
CA THR A 103 -7.56 16.15 1.96
C THR A 103 -8.54 14.99 2.10
N ASN A 104 -9.47 15.07 3.06
CA ASN A 104 -10.36 13.99 3.46
C ASN A 104 -11.82 14.42 3.35
N ASN A 105 -12.72 13.44 3.18
CA ASN A 105 -14.16 13.70 3.31
C ASN A 105 -14.56 13.56 4.77
N TRP A 106 -15.20 14.57 5.33
CA TRP A 106 -15.71 14.55 6.69
C TRP A 106 -17.22 14.35 6.73
N MET A 107 -17.68 13.67 7.76
CA MET A 107 -19.07 13.68 8.20
C MET A 107 -19.07 13.61 9.73
N GLU A 108 -20.02 14.30 10.36
CA GLU A 108 -20.17 14.25 11.81
C GLU A 108 -20.33 12.79 12.29
N PRO A 109 -19.57 12.34 13.30
CA PRO A 109 -19.54 10.93 13.69
C PRO A 109 -20.89 10.33 14.07
N GLY A 110 -21.73 11.05 14.81
CA GLY A 110 -23.08 10.62 15.19
C GLY A 110 -23.97 10.40 13.98
N ALA A 111 -24.04 11.37 13.07
CA ALA A 111 -24.80 11.31 11.82
C ALA A 111 -24.31 10.17 10.91
N MET A 112 -22.99 9.98 10.80
CA MET A 112 -22.44 8.86 10.03
C MET A 112 -22.82 7.52 10.66
N ARG A 113 -22.72 7.37 11.99
CA ARG A 113 -23.14 6.14 12.68
C ARG A 113 -24.62 5.85 12.51
N GLU A 114 -25.49 6.86 12.62
CA GLU A 114 -26.93 6.69 12.41
C GLU A 114 -27.21 6.15 11.00
N LYS A 115 -26.60 6.76 9.99
CA LYS A 115 -26.69 6.33 8.59
C LYS A 115 -26.21 4.88 8.42
N LEU A 116 -25.00 4.57 8.89
CA LEU A 116 -24.40 3.24 8.72
C LEU A 116 -25.15 2.17 9.50
N ASN A 117 -25.60 2.46 10.72
CA ASN A 117 -26.44 1.55 11.50
C ASN A 117 -27.78 1.29 10.79
N GLY A 118 -28.34 2.28 10.11
CA GLY A 118 -29.50 2.11 9.24
C GLY A 118 -29.27 1.08 8.13
N LEU A 119 -28.11 1.15 7.46
CA LEU A 119 -27.73 0.22 6.39
C LEU A 119 -27.36 -1.18 6.90
N LEU A 120 -26.75 -1.26 8.08
CA LEU A 120 -26.35 -2.52 8.72
C LEU A 120 -27.51 -3.25 9.39
N LYS A 121 -28.59 -2.55 9.72
CA LYS A 121 -29.71 -3.14 10.44
C LYS A 121 -30.30 -4.32 9.68
N ASN A 122 -30.22 -5.51 10.26
CA ASN A 122 -30.64 -6.79 9.66
C ASN A 122 -29.91 -7.16 8.34
N SER A 123 -28.78 -6.53 8.01
CA SER A 123 -28.08 -6.76 6.73
C SER A 123 -27.54 -8.19 6.58
N MET A 124 -27.44 -8.95 7.68
CA MET A 124 -26.98 -10.34 7.71
C MET A 124 -28.11 -11.33 8.00
N SER A 125 -29.38 -10.92 7.91
CA SER A 125 -30.52 -11.84 8.10
C SER A 125 -30.44 -13.02 7.12
N GLY A 126 -30.42 -14.25 7.65
CA GLY A 126 -30.27 -15.48 6.85
C GLY A 126 -28.84 -15.72 6.35
N LYS A 127 -27.85 -14.98 6.85
CA LYS A 127 -26.43 -15.15 6.57
C LYS A 127 -25.65 -15.51 7.84
N THR A 128 -24.44 -16.00 7.66
CA THR A 128 -23.46 -16.16 8.75
C THR A 128 -22.71 -14.86 8.95
N MET A 129 -22.63 -14.41 10.20
CA MET A 129 -21.70 -13.37 10.64
C MET A 129 -20.38 -14.03 11.04
N TYR A 130 -19.31 -13.69 10.35
CA TYR A 130 -17.97 -14.14 10.69
C TYR A 130 -17.27 -13.08 11.52
N VAL A 131 -16.60 -13.50 12.59
CA VAL A 131 -15.71 -12.67 13.40
C VAL A 131 -14.29 -13.09 13.05
N VAL A 132 -13.52 -12.17 12.46
CA VAL A 132 -12.14 -12.40 12.01
C VAL A 132 -11.17 -11.61 12.90
N PRO A 133 -10.61 -12.21 13.96
CA PRO A 133 -9.46 -11.63 14.65
C PRO A 133 -8.27 -11.57 13.69
N TYR A 134 -7.50 -10.49 13.70
CA TYR A 134 -6.27 -10.41 12.91
C TYR A 134 -5.19 -9.55 13.57
N LEU A 135 -3.94 -9.92 13.32
CA LEU A 135 -2.74 -9.23 13.78
C LEU A 135 -2.07 -8.57 12.56
N MET A 136 -1.93 -7.25 12.64
CA MET A 136 -1.13 -6.47 11.69
C MET A 136 0.29 -6.36 12.25
N GLY A 137 1.26 -6.85 11.48
CA GLY A 137 2.68 -6.93 11.86
C GLY A 137 3.15 -8.33 12.27
N PRO A 138 4.47 -8.53 12.44
CA PRO A 138 5.03 -9.81 12.82
C PRO A 138 4.55 -10.29 14.20
N GLU A 139 4.42 -11.61 14.34
CA GLU A 139 4.10 -12.23 15.63
C GLU A 139 5.17 -11.87 16.68
N GLY A 140 4.75 -11.54 17.89
CA GLY A 140 5.64 -11.15 18.98
C GLY A 140 6.26 -9.75 18.86
N SER A 141 6.00 -9.00 17.77
CA SER A 141 6.47 -7.62 17.66
C SER A 141 5.73 -6.70 18.65
N PRO A 142 6.42 -5.83 19.40
CA PRO A 142 5.76 -4.82 20.23
C PRO A 142 5.08 -3.73 19.38
N TYR A 143 5.36 -3.67 18.08
CA TYR A 143 4.79 -2.72 17.13
C TYR A 143 3.57 -3.27 16.39
N SER A 144 3.27 -4.56 16.55
CA SER A 144 2.08 -5.17 15.96
C SER A 144 0.83 -4.67 16.67
N LYS A 145 -0.28 -4.61 15.93
CA LYS A 145 -1.57 -4.15 16.44
C LYS A 145 -2.67 -5.15 16.10
N VAL A 146 -3.58 -5.36 17.04
CA VAL A 146 -4.70 -6.28 16.90
C VAL A 146 -5.92 -5.53 16.34
N GLY A 147 -6.60 -6.17 15.40
CA GLY A 147 -7.90 -5.75 14.91
C GLY A 147 -8.87 -6.93 14.83
N PHE A 148 -10.15 -6.60 14.71
CA PHE A 148 -11.21 -7.55 14.43
C PHE A 148 -12.01 -7.04 13.25
N GLU A 149 -12.39 -7.94 12.35
CA GLU A 149 -13.31 -7.63 11.24
C GLU A 149 -14.52 -8.54 11.33
N ILE A 150 -15.70 -7.96 11.53
CA ILE A 150 -16.98 -8.64 11.40
C ILE A 150 -17.42 -8.56 9.94
N THR A 151 -17.71 -9.69 9.29
CA THR A 151 -18.06 -9.74 7.87
C THR A 151 -19.08 -10.83 7.56
N ASP A 152 -19.88 -10.65 6.49
CA ASP A 152 -20.77 -11.68 5.91
C ASP A 152 -20.17 -12.33 4.65
N SER A 153 -18.89 -12.12 4.36
CA SER A 153 -18.23 -12.54 3.12
C SER A 153 -17.07 -13.51 3.34
N LEU A 154 -17.23 -14.74 2.86
CA LEU A 154 -16.13 -15.73 2.83
C LEU A 154 -14.97 -15.29 1.93
N TYR A 155 -15.24 -14.57 0.84
CA TYR A 155 -14.21 -14.01 -0.05
C TYR A 155 -13.26 -13.07 0.69
N VAL A 156 -13.81 -12.23 1.58
CA VAL A 156 -13.02 -11.34 2.43
C VAL A 156 -12.11 -12.13 3.35
N ILE A 157 -12.62 -13.18 3.98
CA ILE A 157 -11.85 -14.04 4.90
C ILE A 157 -10.72 -14.74 4.15
N ALA A 158 -10.99 -15.30 2.97
CA ALA A 158 -9.99 -15.97 2.14
C ALA A 158 -8.83 -15.02 1.77
N ASN A 159 -9.13 -13.76 1.43
CA ASN A 159 -8.11 -12.75 1.15
C ASN A 159 -7.40 -12.26 2.42
N MET A 160 -8.13 -12.02 3.52
CA MET A 160 -7.55 -11.58 4.80
C MET A 160 -6.60 -12.63 5.38
N ARG A 161 -6.85 -13.92 5.14
CA ARG A 161 -5.93 -15.00 5.52
C ARG A 161 -4.56 -14.88 4.86
N ILE A 162 -4.52 -14.37 3.63
CA ILE A 162 -3.28 -14.10 2.91
C ILE A 162 -2.68 -12.77 3.36
N MET A 163 -3.52 -11.73 3.49
CA MET A 163 -3.07 -10.35 3.70
C MET A 163 -2.70 -10.00 5.14
N ALA A 164 -3.19 -10.75 6.13
CA ALA A 164 -2.92 -10.56 7.54
C ALA A 164 -2.68 -11.91 8.24
N ARG A 165 -2.31 -11.87 9.52
CA ARG A 165 -2.19 -13.05 10.38
C ARG A 165 -3.50 -13.18 11.15
N ILE A 166 -4.40 -14.07 10.72
CA ILE A 166 -5.77 -14.13 11.25
C ILE A 166 -5.96 -15.24 12.30
N GLY A 167 -6.97 -15.06 13.15
CA GLY A 167 -7.43 -16.04 14.13
C GLY A 167 -6.66 -16.04 15.45
N ASP A 168 -6.30 -17.22 15.94
CA ASP A 168 -5.77 -17.42 17.30
C ASP A 168 -4.52 -16.59 17.60
N VAL A 169 -3.67 -16.35 16.59
CA VAL A 169 -2.47 -15.51 16.71
C VAL A 169 -2.78 -14.09 17.18
N ALA A 170 -3.91 -13.52 16.76
CA ALA A 170 -4.34 -12.18 17.18
C ALA A 170 -4.89 -12.20 18.61
N LEU A 171 -5.66 -13.24 18.95
CA LEU A 171 -6.21 -13.42 20.30
C LEU A 171 -5.10 -13.64 21.34
N GLN A 172 -4.05 -14.38 21.00
CA GLN A 172 -2.89 -14.60 21.86
C GLN A 172 -2.06 -13.33 22.06
N HIS A 173 -2.04 -12.43 21.06
CA HIS A 173 -1.35 -11.16 21.14
C HIS A 173 -2.11 -10.13 21.99
N LEU A 174 -3.44 -10.16 21.93
CA LEU A 174 -4.30 -9.29 22.72
C LEU A 174 -4.14 -9.61 24.21
N LYS A 175 -3.84 -8.61 25.04
CA LYS A 175 -3.68 -8.81 26.48
C LYS A 175 -5.04 -9.00 27.15
N GLU A 176 -5.06 -9.71 28.28
CA GLU A 176 -6.28 -9.86 29.09
C GLU A 176 -6.77 -8.49 29.57
N GLY A 177 -8.06 -8.22 29.36
CA GLY A 177 -8.68 -6.93 29.68
C GLY A 177 -8.31 -5.77 28.74
N ASP A 178 -7.59 -6.01 27.65
CA ASP A 178 -7.24 -4.96 26.69
C ASP A 178 -8.47 -4.45 25.94
N THR A 179 -8.54 -3.13 25.80
CA THR A 179 -9.60 -2.42 25.07
C THR A 179 -9.08 -1.73 23.81
N ASP A 180 -7.76 -1.73 23.61
CA ASP A 180 -7.06 -1.10 22.49
C ASP A 180 -6.92 -2.07 21.31
N PHE A 181 -8.04 -2.28 20.61
CA PHE A 181 -8.09 -3.03 19.37
C PHE A 181 -8.94 -2.28 18.34
N VAL A 182 -8.64 -2.50 17.07
CA VAL A 182 -9.43 -1.91 15.97
C VAL A 182 -10.72 -2.70 15.77
N ARG A 183 -11.84 -1.99 15.75
CA ARG A 183 -13.20 -2.55 15.58
C ARG A 183 -13.65 -2.37 14.15
N GLY A 184 -13.62 -3.44 13.38
CA GLY A 184 -14.04 -3.48 12.00
C GLY A 184 -15.41 -4.11 11.80
N VAL A 185 -16.30 -3.42 11.08
CA VAL A 185 -17.59 -3.97 10.63
C VAL A 185 -17.67 -3.84 9.11
N HIS A 186 -17.93 -4.94 8.43
CA HIS A 186 -18.09 -5.05 7.00
C HIS A 186 -19.41 -5.75 6.68
N ALA A 187 -20.14 -5.26 5.68
CA ALA A 187 -21.29 -5.97 5.12
C ALA A 187 -21.37 -5.77 3.60
N VAL A 188 -21.50 -6.88 2.87
CA VAL A 188 -21.73 -6.85 1.42
C VAL A 188 -23.04 -6.14 1.09
N ALA A 189 -24.07 -6.36 1.92
CA ALA A 189 -25.43 -5.82 1.74
C ALA A 189 -25.94 -6.00 0.30
N ASP A 190 -26.46 -4.94 -0.33
CA ASP A 190 -27.05 -4.99 -1.67
C ASP A 190 -26.05 -4.56 -2.77
N LEU A 191 -24.80 -4.24 -2.41
CA LEU A 191 -23.78 -3.66 -3.28
C LEU A 191 -24.22 -2.37 -4.00
N ASP A 192 -25.17 -1.63 -3.42
CA ASP A 192 -25.65 -0.36 -3.98
C ASP A 192 -24.51 0.68 -4.00
N PRO A 193 -24.04 1.12 -5.19
CA PRO A 193 -22.98 2.11 -5.29
C PRO A 193 -23.35 3.47 -4.69
N GLU A 194 -24.64 3.82 -4.63
CA GLU A 194 -25.11 5.10 -4.07
C GLU A 194 -25.18 5.11 -2.55
N GLU A 195 -25.30 3.93 -1.94
CA GLU A 195 -25.24 3.75 -0.48
C GLU A 195 -23.96 2.98 -0.05
N ARG A 196 -22.90 3.06 -0.85
CA ARG A 196 -21.56 2.58 -0.49
C ARG A 196 -20.87 3.58 0.41
N TYR A 197 -20.34 3.09 1.54
CA TYR A 197 -19.57 3.90 2.47
C TYR A 197 -18.41 3.11 3.06
N ILE A 198 -17.28 3.78 3.21
CA ILE A 198 -16.11 3.30 3.95
C ILE A 198 -15.74 4.40 4.95
N ALA A 199 -16.22 4.26 6.18
CA ALA A 199 -16.05 5.27 7.24
C ALA A 199 -15.03 4.82 8.28
N HIS A 200 -14.22 5.77 8.73
CA HIS A 200 -13.19 5.57 9.75
C HIS A 200 -13.48 6.52 10.91
N PHE A 201 -13.39 6.03 12.13
CA PHE A 201 -13.56 6.80 13.36
C PHE A 201 -12.24 6.75 14.15
N PRO A 202 -11.30 7.67 13.90
CA PRO A 202 -9.96 7.64 14.49
C PRO A 202 -9.94 7.74 16.02
N ASP A 203 -10.97 8.34 16.62
CA ASP A 203 -11.06 8.57 18.06
C ASP A 203 -11.45 7.31 18.83
N THR A 204 -12.22 6.41 18.21
CA THR A 204 -12.67 5.14 18.78
C THR A 204 -12.00 3.90 18.15
N CYS A 205 -11.10 4.12 17.18
CA CYS A 205 -10.42 3.09 16.40
C CYS A 205 -11.40 2.13 15.70
N GLU A 206 -12.41 2.69 15.04
CA GLU A 206 -13.46 1.90 14.36
C GLU A 206 -13.46 2.12 12.85
N ILE A 207 -13.82 1.06 12.12
CA ILE A 207 -13.94 1.03 10.68
C ILE A 207 -15.29 0.40 10.36
N ILE A 208 -16.10 1.08 9.55
CA ILE A 208 -17.38 0.54 9.08
C ILE A 208 -17.43 0.66 7.55
N SER A 209 -17.63 -0.47 6.88
CA SER A 209 -17.71 -0.57 5.42
C SER A 209 -18.98 -1.32 5.01
N VAL A 210 -19.75 -0.78 4.08
CA VAL A 210 -21.03 -1.36 3.64
C VAL A 210 -21.27 -1.14 2.15
N ASN A 211 -22.02 -2.06 1.52
CA ASN A 211 -22.33 -2.07 0.08
C ASN A 211 -21.09 -2.19 -0.82
N THR A 212 -20.12 -3.00 -0.39
CA THR A 212 -18.90 -3.34 -1.13
C THR A 212 -18.40 -4.71 -0.68
N ASN A 213 -17.60 -5.37 -1.51
CA ASN A 213 -16.89 -6.61 -1.24
C ASN A 213 -15.49 -6.61 -1.87
N TYR A 214 -15.06 -5.47 -2.44
CA TYR A 214 -13.84 -5.39 -3.24
C TYR A 214 -12.64 -4.83 -2.47
N GLY A 215 -11.56 -5.63 -2.42
CA GLY A 215 -10.20 -5.19 -2.12
C GLY A 215 -10.09 -4.19 -0.97
N GLY A 216 -9.48 -3.02 -1.20
CA GLY A 216 -9.22 -2.02 -0.15
C GLY A 216 -10.45 -1.36 0.49
N ASN A 217 -11.68 -1.67 0.05
CA ASN A 217 -12.91 -1.26 0.73
C ASN A 217 -13.36 -2.32 1.76
N ALA A 218 -13.09 -3.60 1.46
CA ALA A 218 -13.54 -4.73 2.26
C ALA A 218 -12.43 -5.30 3.15
N LEU A 219 -11.19 -5.40 2.68
CA LEU A 219 -10.03 -5.88 3.45
C LEU A 219 -9.58 -4.81 4.45
N GLN A 220 -10.21 -4.75 5.61
CA GLN A 220 -10.10 -3.60 6.52
C GLN A 220 -8.70 -3.46 7.13
N GLY A 221 -7.99 -4.57 7.33
CA GLY A 221 -6.60 -4.57 7.79
C GLY A 221 -5.65 -3.76 6.87
N LYS A 222 -5.93 -3.70 5.56
CA LYS A 222 -5.02 -3.11 4.57
C LYS A 222 -4.98 -1.58 4.58
N LYS A 223 -5.89 -0.89 3.87
CA LYS A 223 -5.84 0.58 3.76
C LYS A 223 -6.59 1.28 4.88
N CYS A 224 -7.70 0.70 5.34
CA CYS A 224 -8.55 1.29 6.36
C CYS A 224 -7.84 1.32 7.73
N PHE A 225 -7.29 0.19 8.14
CA PHE A 225 -6.49 0.13 9.35
C PHE A 225 -5.06 0.59 9.10
N ALA A 226 -4.25 -0.18 8.35
CA ALA A 226 -2.79 -0.01 8.40
C ALA A 226 -2.24 1.30 7.81
N LEU A 227 -3.09 2.15 7.21
CA LEU A 227 -2.74 3.53 6.90
C LEU A 227 -3.65 4.55 7.61
N ARG A 228 -4.99 4.50 7.45
CA ARG A 228 -5.85 5.59 7.97
C ARG A 228 -5.93 5.58 9.49
N ILE A 229 -6.46 4.51 10.11
CA ILE A 229 -6.52 4.41 11.58
C ILE A 229 -5.10 4.41 12.16
N ALA A 230 -4.18 3.66 11.54
CA ALA A 230 -2.79 3.56 11.99
C ALA A 230 -2.07 4.90 11.96
N SER A 231 -2.26 5.78 10.97
CA SER A 231 -1.62 7.10 10.95
C SER A 231 -2.11 8.00 12.09
N ALA A 232 -3.39 7.90 12.46
CA ALA A 232 -3.92 8.61 13.62
C ALA A 232 -3.37 8.06 14.94
N GLN A 233 -3.23 6.74 15.08
CA GLN A 233 -2.55 6.11 16.22
C GLN A 233 -1.07 6.52 16.28
N ALA A 234 -0.38 6.47 15.14
CA ALA A 234 1.02 6.83 14.98
C ALA A 234 1.31 8.27 15.41
N LYS A 235 0.42 9.21 15.08
CA LYS A 235 0.47 10.59 15.58
C LYS A 235 0.37 10.64 17.12
N LYS A 236 -0.59 9.94 17.71
CA LYS A 236 -0.83 9.92 19.16
C LYS A 236 0.34 9.28 19.93
N GLU A 237 0.97 8.27 19.35
CA GLU A 237 1.97 7.42 20.00
C GLU A 237 3.42 7.76 19.62
N GLY A 238 3.66 8.61 18.62
CA GLY A 238 5.00 9.08 18.25
C GLY A 238 5.78 8.15 17.31
N TRP A 239 5.10 7.48 16.38
CA TRP A 239 5.66 6.64 15.32
C TRP A 239 5.07 7.00 13.93
N LEU A 240 5.40 6.30 12.84
CA LEU A 240 4.90 6.61 11.49
C LEU A 240 4.22 5.40 10.83
N ALA A 241 3.03 5.60 10.24
CA ALA A 241 2.35 4.61 9.41
C ALA A 241 2.28 5.13 7.97
N GLU A 242 3.06 4.51 7.07
CA GLU A 242 3.37 5.10 5.77
C GLU A 242 3.10 4.14 4.61
N HIS A 243 2.70 4.72 3.47
CA HIS A 243 2.49 4.01 2.21
C HIS A 243 3.83 3.75 1.49
N MET A 244 4.69 2.97 2.15
CA MET A 244 6.05 2.68 1.73
C MET A 244 6.28 1.18 1.56
N LEU A 245 7.03 0.81 0.53
CA LEU A 245 7.72 -0.48 0.49
C LEU A 245 8.90 -0.49 1.47
N ILE A 246 9.39 -1.68 1.82
CA ILE A 246 10.60 -1.91 2.61
C ILE A 246 11.49 -2.91 1.86
N LEU A 247 12.73 -2.49 1.57
CA LEU A 247 13.70 -3.22 0.77
C LEU A 247 15.01 -3.40 1.53
N GLY A 248 15.53 -4.63 1.57
CA GLY A 248 16.91 -4.92 1.98
C GLY A 248 17.83 -4.96 0.77
N VAL A 249 18.98 -4.28 0.86
CA VAL A 249 20.00 -4.24 -0.20
C VAL A 249 21.35 -4.63 0.39
N THR A 250 21.95 -5.71 -0.09
CA THR A 250 23.31 -6.10 0.28
C THR A 250 24.25 -5.79 -0.87
N ASN A 251 25.30 -5.02 -0.59
CA ASN A 251 26.30 -4.64 -1.57
C ASN A 251 27.40 -5.73 -1.70
N PRO A 252 28.33 -5.60 -2.68
CA PRO A 252 29.43 -6.55 -2.89
C PRO A 252 30.38 -6.75 -1.70
N SER A 253 30.46 -5.81 -0.77
CA SER A 253 31.28 -5.97 0.44
C SER A 253 30.56 -6.71 1.57
N GLY A 254 29.32 -7.17 1.32
CA GLY A 254 28.48 -7.87 2.29
C GLY A 254 27.75 -6.93 3.26
N LYS A 255 27.83 -5.60 3.06
CA LYS A 255 27.12 -4.64 3.90
C LYS A 255 25.67 -4.56 3.47
N LYS A 256 24.77 -4.75 4.44
CA LYS A 256 23.32 -4.71 4.25
C LYS A 256 22.75 -3.37 4.70
N HIS A 257 21.88 -2.82 3.87
CA HIS A 257 21.12 -1.60 4.13
C HIS A 257 19.62 -1.86 3.97
N TYR A 258 18.79 -1.08 4.66
CA TYR A 258 17.35 -1.09 4.44
C TYR A 258 16.82 0.27 4.01
N VAL A 259 15.90 0.24 3.06
CA VAL A 259 15.35 1.42 2.41
C VAL A 259 13.84 1.34 2.44
N CYS A 260 13.20 2.44 2.82
CA CYS A 260 11.77 2.63 2.60
C CYS A 260 11.55 3.49 1.36
N ALA A 261 10.51 3.21 0.56
CA ALA A 261 10.16 4.07 -0.57
C ALA A 261 8.66 4.28 -0.75
N ALA A 262 8.23 5.54 -0.80
CA ALA A 262 6.86 5.96 -1.03
C ALA A 262 6.67 6.43 -2.48
N PHE A 263 5.96 5.63 -3.27
CA PHE A 263 5.49 6.00 -4.59
C PHE A 263 3.97 5.89 -4.65
N PRO A 264 3.26 6.80 -5.35
CA PRO A 264 1.83 6.67 -5.60
C PRO A 264 1.45 5.33 -6.26
N SER A 265 0.16 4.99 -6.25
CA SER A 265 -0.32 3.79 -6.95
C SER A 265 0.11 3.79 -8.43
N ALA A 266 0.48 2.62 -8.95
CA ALA A 266 0.99 2.43 -10.31
C ALA A 266 2.28 3.21 -10.67
N CYS A 267 3.08 3.61 -9.67
CA CYS A 267 4.40 4.23 -9.86
C CYS A 267 5.59 3.29 -9.54
N GLY A 268 5.36 1.97 -9.52
CA GLY A 268 6.44 0.96 -9.48
C GLY A 268 6.86 0.45 -8.10
N LYS A 269 6.07 0.64 -7.03
CA LYS A 269 6.42 0.12 -5.68
C LYS A 269 6.73 -1.38 -5.69
N THR A 270 5.81 -2.22 -6.16
CA THR A 270 6.00 -3.68 -6.18
C THR A 270 7.21 -4.10 -7.03
N ASN A 271 7.43 -3.49 -8.21
CA ASN A 271 8.62 -3.76 -9.03
C ASN A 271 9.91 -3.36 -8.33
N PHE A 272 9.92 -2.26 -7.56
CA PHE A 272 11.10 -1.79 -6.85
C PHE A 272 11.37 -2.60 -5.57
N ALA A 273 10.33 -3.00 -4.85
CA ALA A 273 10.43 -3.88 -3.69
C ALA A 273 10.99 -5.26 -4.07
N MET A 274 10.59 -5.77 -5.24
CA MET A 274 11.01 -7.07 -5.77
C MET A 274 12.08 -6.93 -6.86
N LEU A 275 12.88 -5.86 -6.82
CA LEU A 275 13.83 -5.52 -7.88
C LEU A 275 14.81 -6.67 -8.14
N ILE A 276 15.06 -6.93 -9.42
CA ILE A 276 16.03 -7.93 -9.86
C ILE A 276 17.17 -7.17 -10.53
N PRO A 277 18.36 -7.16 -9.93
CA PRO A 277 19.51 -6.50 -10.54
C PRO A 277 19.86 -7.16 -11.89
N PRO A 278 20.39 -6.39 -12.87
CA PRO A 278 20.97 -6.96 -14.07
C PRO A 278 22.12 -7.90 -13.72
N LYS A 279 22.41 -8.84 -14.61
CA LYS A 279 23.39 -9.92 -14.38
C LYS A 279 24.74 -9.41 -13.86
N GLY A 280 25.26 -8.30 -14.39
CA GLY A 280 26.54 -7.73 -13.93
C GLY A 280 26.55 -7.34 -12.45
N TYR A 281 25.42 -6.85 -11.91
CA TYR A 281 25.28 -6.54 -10.49
C TYR A 281 25.16 -7.80 -9.64
N VAL A 282 24.39 -8.79 -10.10
CA VAL A 282 24.26 -10.09 -9.42
C VAL A 282 25.62 -10.78 -9.32
N ASP A 283 26.36 -10.86 -10.43
CA ASP A 283 27.69 -11.47 -10.48
C ASP A 283 28.71 -10.71 -9.63
N ALA A 284 28.54 -9.38 -9.48
CA ALA A 284 29.34 -8.57 -8.57
C ALA A 284 28.98 -8.75 -7.08
N GLY A 285 27.90 -9.48 -6.75
CA GLY A 285 27.50 -9.77 -5.37
C GLY A 285 26.42 -8.86 -4.80
N TRP A 286 25.72 -8.07 -5.62
CA TRP A 286 24.54 -7.32 -5.16
C TRP A 286 23.36 -8.26 -4.92
N LYS A 287 22.71 -8.13 -3.77
CA LYS A 287 21.51 -8.88 -3.40
C LYS A 287 20.38 -7.94 -2.99
N ILE A 288 19.17 -8.23 -3.46
CA ILE A 288 17.95 -7.51 -3.12
C ILE A 288 16.98 -8.47 -2.42
N GLU A 289 16.38 -8.00 -1.34
CA GLU A 289 15.43 -8.78 -0.54
C GLU A 289 14.20 -7.93 -0.17
N THR A 290 13.00 -8.44 -0.45
CA THR A 290 11.72 -7.80 -0.13
C THR A 290 11.37 -7.99 1.33
N VAL A 291 11.04 -6.92 2.06
CA VAL A 291 10.40 -7.00 3.39
C VAL A 291 8.91 -6.66 3.27
N GLY A 292 8.55 -5.68 2.46
CA GLY A 292 7.16 -5.34 2.14
C GLY A 292 7.08 -4.46 0.91
N ASP A 293 5.93 -4.41 0.23
CA ASP A 293 5.80 -3.69 -1.05
C ASP A 293 4.84 -2.48 -1.01
N ASP A 294 4.12 -2.26 0.10
CA ASP A 294 3.02 -1.30 0.13
C ASP A 294 2.89 -0.49 1.43
N ILE A 295 3.09 -1.10 2.61
CA ILE A 295 2.92 -0.41 3.90
C ILE A 295 4.14 -0.64 4.79
N ALA A 296 4.58 0.42 5.48
CA ALA A 296 5.61 0.37 6.50
C ALA A 296 5.14 1.07 7.78
N TRP A 297 5.34 0.43 8.93
CA TRP A 297 5.21 1.07 10.24
C TRP A 297 6.59 1.30 10.83
N LEU A 298 6.97 2.57 11.00
CA LEU A 298 8.30 2.97 11.45
C LEU A 298 8.26 3.44 12.90
N ASN A 299 9.01 2.76 13.76
CA ASN A 299 9.12 3.04 15.19
C ASN A 299 10.57 3.37 15.55
N PHE A 300 10.78 4.17 16.60
CA PHE A 300 12.12 4.34 17.15
C PHE A 300 12.56 3.09 17.89
N GLY A 301 13.69 2.50 17.47
CA GLY A 301 14.35 1.43 18.23
C GLY A 301 15.11 1.98 19.44
N ASP A 302 15.59 1.08 20.30
CA ASP A 302 16.35 1.42 21.51
C ASP A 302 17.65 2.20 21.21
N ASP A 303 18.21 2.03 20.01
CA ASP A 303 19.38 2.75 19.55
C ASP A 303 19.07 4.15 19.00
N GLY A 304 17.79 4.55 18.97
CA GLY A 304 17.30 5.83 18.46
C GLY A 304 17.19 5.95 16.94
N ARG A 305 17.38 4.85 16.18
CA ARG A 305 17.11 4.82 14.73
C ARG A 305 15.63 4.50 14.48
N LEU A 306 15.15 4.79 13.26
CA LEU A 306 13.85 4.30 12.80
C LEU A 306 13.97 2.86 12.32
N TYR A 307 13.12 1.99 12.86
CA TYR A 307 12.95 0.59 12.47
C TYR A 307 11.60 0.41 11.81
N ALA A 308 11.55 -0.26 10.65
CA ALA A 308 10.31 -0.54 9.94
C ALA A 308 9.89 -2.01 10.09
N ILE A 309 8.59 -2.23 10.30
CA ILE A 309 7.94 -3.52 10.06
C ILE A 309 6.98 -3.40 8.89
N ASN A 310 6.80 -4.51 8.16
CA ASN A 310 5.67 -4.66 7.25
C ASN A 310 4.46 -5.17 8.05
N PRO A 311 3.36 -4.40 8.18
CA PRO A 311 2.18 -4.86 8.88
C PRO A 311 1.43 -5.96 8.12
N GLU A 312 1.61 -6.08 6.81
CA GLU A 312 0.91 -7.05 5.97
C GLU A 312 1.58 -8.44 6.01
N ASN A 313 0.84 -9.46 5.58
CA ASN A 313 1.31 -10.85 5.46
C ASN A 313 1.35 -11.37 4.02
N GLY A 314 0.82 -10.58 3.07
CA GLY A 314 0.67 -10.95 1.67
C GLY A 314 0.76 -9.76 0.74
N PHE A 315 0.73 -10.02 -0.56
CA PHE A 315 0.74 -9.01 -1.61
C PHE A 315 -0.64 -8.91 -2.26
N PHE A 316 -1.16 -7.69 -2.37
CA PHE A 316 -2.40 -7.37 -3.08
C PHE A 316 -2.11 -6.50 -4.30
N GLY A 317 -1.40 -7.08 -5.27
CA GLY A 317 -0.81 -6.36 -6.39
C GLY A 317 -1.77 -6.19 -7.57
N VAL A 318 -1.52 -5.17 -8.39
CA VAL A 318 -2.19 -4.97 -9.69
C VAL A 318 -1.66 -6.01 -10.67
N ALA A 319 -2.55 -6.78 -11.30
CA ALA A 319 -2.12 -7.80 -12.25
C ALA A 319 -1.65 -7.19 -13.60
N PRO A 320 -2.42 -6.33 -14.30
CA PRO A 320 -2.04 -5.79 -15.60
C PRO A 320 -0.66 -5.13 -15.62
N GLY A 321 0.16 -5.49 -16.60
CA GLY A 321 1.56 -5.04 -16.72
C GLY A 321 2.60 -5.86 -15.94
N THR A 322 2.18 -6.80 -15.09
CA THR A 322 3.08 -7.76 -14.44
C THR A 322 3.40 -8.91 -15.40
N SER A 323 4.68 -9.19 -15.64
CA SER A 323 5.12 -10.27 -16.54
C SER A 323 6.50 -10.80 -16.13
N GLU A 324 6.97 -11.85 -16.78
CA GLU A 324 8.35 -12.36 -16.61
C GLU A 324 9.40 -11.30 -16.97
N GLN A 325 9.08 -10.36 -17.89
CA GLN A 325 9.98 -9.26 -18.24
C GLN A 325 9.99 -8.14 -17.20
N THR A 326 8.85 -7.82 -16.59
CA THR A 326 8.73 -6.66 -15.69
C THR A 326 8.94 -7.00 -14.22
N ASN A 327 8.50 -8.18 -13.77
CA ASN A 327 8.63 -8.65 -12.40
C ASN A 327 8.49 -10.19 -12.30
N PRO A 328 9.54 -10.97 -12.62
CA PRO A 328 9.47 -12.43 -12.56
C PRO A 328 9.45 -12.95 -11.11
N ASN A 329 9.87 -12.15 -10.12
CA ASN A 329 9.64 -12.48 -8.70
C ASN A 329 8.14 -12.49 -8.39
N ALA A 330 7.38 -11.51 -8.86
CA ALA A 330 5.93 -11.51 -8.71
C ALA A 330 5.33 -12.73 -9.40
N ILE A 331 5.60 -12.99 -10.68
CA ILE A 331 5.04 -14.15 -11.41
C ILE A 331 5.25 -15.46 -10.66
N LYS A 332 6.47 -15.74 -10.18
CA LYS A 332 6.77 -16.93 -9.37
C LYS A 332 6.00 -16.99 -8.05
N THR A 333 5.76 -15.83 -7.42
CA THR A 333 4.97 -15.75 -6.19
C THR A 333 3.51 -16.19 -6.43
N LEU A 334 2.95 -15.90 -7.61
CA LEU A 334 1.54 -16.14 -7.94
C LEU A 334 1.22 -17.59 -8.34
N GLN A 335 2.23 -18.44 -8.52
CA GLN A 335 2.08 -19.81 -9.05
C GLN A 335 1.44 -20.80 -8.08
N SER A 336 1.13 -20.41 -6.84
CA SER A 336 0.40 -21.28 -5.91
C SER A 336 -0.33 -20.46 -4.84
N ASN A 337 -1.36 -21.05 -4.22
CA ASN A 337 -2.07 -20.50 -3.07
C ASN A 337 -2.53 -19.03 -3.26
N SER A 338 -2.90 -18.66 -4.50
CA SER A 338 -3.16 -17.28 -4.88
C SER A 338 -4.59 -17.09 -5.38
N ILE A 339 -5.15 -15.91 -5.12
CA ILE A 339 -6.49 -15.53 -5.56
C ILE A 339 -6.35 -14.45 -6.63
N PHE A 340 -6.92 -14.67 -7.81
CA PHE A 340 -6.96 -13.71 -8.91
C PHE A 340 -8.37 -13.12 -9.01
N THR A 341 -8.50 -11.80 -8.92
CA THR A 341 -9.79 -11.10 -8.98
C THR A 341 -9.85 -10.20 -10.21
N ASN A 342 -10.84 -10.43 -11.06
CA ASN A 342 -11.12 -9.67 -12.30
C ASN A 342 -10.00 -9.72 -13.35
N THR A 343 -9.10 -10.70 -13.30
CA THR A 343 -8.24 -11.00 -14.46
C THR A 343 -9.08 -11.65 -15.55
N ALA A 344 -8.56 -11.76 -16.77
CA ALA A 344 -9.11 -12.69 -17.73
C ALA A 344 -8.77 -14.14 -17.33
N LEU A 345 -9.43 -15.10 -17.97
CA LEU A 345 -9.20 -16.53 -17.78
C LEU A 345 -8.95 -17.18 -19.15
N ASP A 346 -7.81 -17.82 -19.31
CA ASP A 346 -7.51 -18.74 -20.41
C ASP A 346 -8.34 -20.02 -20.21
N LEU A 347 -9.28 -20.28 -21.11
CA LEU A 347 -10.20 -21.43 -21.02
C LEU A 347 -9.57 -22.75 -21.48
N ASP A 348 -8.48 -22.70 -22.26
CA ASP A 348 -7.79 -23.90 -22.71
C ASP A 348 -6.94 -24.50 -21.60
N ARG A 349 -6.26 -23.62 -20.86
CA ARG A 349 -5.33 -24.02 -19.79
C ARG A 349 -5.91 -23.89 -18.39
N MET A 350 -7.04 -23.19 -18.23
CA MET A 350 -7.61 -22.79 -16.94
C MET A 350 -6.60 -22.01 -16.09
N THR A 351 -5.99 -20.98 -16.69
CA THR A 351 -4.96 -20.13 -16.06
C THR A 351 -5.34 -18.64 -16.16
N PRO A 352 -4.91 -17.78 -15.23
CA PRO A 352 -5.24 -16.36 -15.28
C PRO A 352 -4.46 -15.68 -16.42
N TRP A 353 -5.09 -14.69 -17.06
CA TRP A 353 -4.45 -13.87 -18.08
C TRP A 353 -4.79 -12.39 -17.90
N TRP A 354 -3.88 -11.51 -18.33
CA TRP A 354 -4.10 -10.07 -18.39
C TRP A 354 -3.20 -9.42 -19.43
N GLU A 355 -3.53 -8.20 -19.81
CA GLU A 355 -2.72 -7.44 -20.75
C GLU A 355 -1.29 -7.24 -20.26
N GLY A 356 -0.35 -7.66 -21.11
CA GLY A 356 1.08 -7.60 -20.86
C GLY A 356 1.68 -8.86 -20.23
N LEU A 357 0.88 -9.87 -19.87
CA LEU A 357 1.41 -11.15 -19.36
C LEU A 357 2.19 -11.91 -20.43
N THR A 358 1.66 -11.95 -21.66
CA THR A 358 2.25 -12.58 -22.85
C THR A 358 2.21 -11.61 -24.03
N GLU A 359 3.06 -11.84 -25.05
CA GLU A 359 3.07 -11.02 -26.27
C GLU A 359 1.76 -11.13 -27.06
N GLN A 360 1.20 -12.34 -27.13
CA GLN A 360 -0.08 -12.62 -27.77
C GLN A 360 -1.04 -13.22 -26.73
N PRO A 361 -2.33 -12.85 -26.76
CA PRO A 361 -3.32 -13.46 -25.87
C PRO A 361 -3.56 -14.94 -26.21
N PRO A 362 -4.08 -15.74 -25.26
CA PRO A 362 -4.59 -17.08 -25.52
C PRO A 362 -5.71 -17.07 -26.59
N GLN A 363 -5.96 -18.23 -27.19
CA GLN A 363 -6.96 -18.37 -28.25
C GLN A 363 -8.39 -18.27 -27.71
N HIS A 364 -8.68 -18.94 -26.60
CA HIS A 364 -10.01 -18.92 -25.97
C HIS A 364 -9.94 -18.23 -24.61
N VAL A 365 -10.32 -16.96 -24.57
CA VAL A 365 -10.26 -16.13 -23.37
C VAL A 365 -11.67 -15.80 -22.90
N ARG A 366 -11.88 -15.90 -21.59
CA ARG A 366 -13.01 -15.28 -20.90
C ARG A 366 -12.56 -13.99 -20.24
N ASP A 367 -13.24 -12.89 -20.54
CA ASP A 367 -12.97 -11.60 -19.89
C ASP A 367 -13.43 -11.60 -18.41
N TRP A 368 -13.05 -10.55 -17.69
CA TRP A 368 -13.41 -10.35 -16.29
C TRP A 368 -14.91 -10.16 -16.05
N LEU A 369 -15.69 -9.85 -17.09
CA LEU A 369 -17.16 -9.76 -17.02
C LEU A 369 -17.82 -11.12 -17.26
N GLY A 370 -17.06 -12.12 -17.72
CA GLY A 370 -17.51 -13.48 -18.02
C GLY A 370 -17.88 -13.74 -19.48
N ASN A 371 -17.63 -12.79 -20.37
CA ASN A 371 -17.91 -12.94 -21.80
C ASN A 371 -16.73 -13.62 -22.50
N GLU A 372 -17.00 -14.24 -23.64
CA GLU A 372 -15.94 -14.62 -24.58
C GLU A 372 -15.24 -13.36 -25.11
N TRP A 373 -13.92 -13.40 -25.18
CA TRP A 373 -13.10 -12.26 -25.58
C TRP A 373 -12.09 -12.64 -26.65
N SER A 374 -11.90 -11.73 -27.60
CA SER A 374 -10.81 -11.74 -28.56
C SER A 374 -10.29 -10.31 -28.73
N PRO A 375 -9.09 -10.12 -29.30
CA PRO A 375 -8.56 -8.79 -29.61
C PRO A 375 -9.48 -7.92 -30.48
N GLU A 376 -10.37 -8.55 -31.26
CA GLU A 376 -11.31 -7.86 -32.15
C GLU A 376 -12.44 -7.13 -31.39
N VAL A 377 -12.72 -7.52 -30.14
CA VAL A 377 -13.76 -6.90 -29.30
C VAL A 377 -13.38 -5.45 -28.92
N GLY A 378 -12.08 -5.11 -28.92
CA GLY A 378 -11.58 -3.76 -28.66
C GLY A 378 -11.62 -3.29 -27.20
N SER A 379 -12.31 -4.02 -26.31
CA SER A 379 -12.24 -3.83 -24.85
C SER A 379 -11.06 -4.60 -24.23
N LYS A 380 -10.69 -4.27 -23.00
CA LYS A 380 -9.69 -5.02 -22.21
C LYS A 380 -10.29 -6.30 -21.67
N ALA A 381 -9.53 -7.41 -21.71
CA ALA A 381 -9.93 -8.71 -21.20
C ALA A 381 -9.88 -8.75 -19.66
N ALA A 382 -8.84 -8.20 -19.05
CA ALA A 382 -8.75 -8.03 -17.61
C ALA A 382 -9.24 -6.62 -17.21
N HIS A 383 -9.82 -6.50 -16.03
CA HIS A 383 -10.11 -5.16 -15.51
C HIS A 383 -8.77 -4.41 -15.28
N PRO A 384 -8.65 -3.11 -15.61
CA PRO A 384 -7.39 -2.37 -15.42
C PRO A 384 -6.87 -2.33 -13.98
N ASN A 385 -7.78 -2.47 -13.01
CA ASN A 385 -7.47 -2.60 -11.58
C ASN A 385 -7.60 -4.05 -11.08
N SER A 386 -7.60 -5.06 -11.95
CA SER A 386 -7.61 -6.46 -11.52
C SER A 386 -6.41 -6.79 -10.64
N ARG A 387 -6.60 -7.73 -9.72
CA ARG A 387 -5.68 -7.99 -8.61
C ARG A 387 -5.29 -9.45 -8.53
N PHE A 388 -4.09 -9.67 -8.03
CA PHE A 388 -3.73 -10.93 -7.39
C PHE A 388 -3.59 -10.71 -5.88
N THR A 389 -3.92 -11.73 -5.11
CA THR A 389 -3.66 -11.83 -3.67
C THR A 389 -2.78 -13.06 -3.45
N ALA A 390 -1.54 -12.88 -3.01
CA ALA A 390 -0.56 -13.96 -2.89
C ALA A 390 0.21 -13.90 -1.56
N PRO A 391 0.53 -15.05 -0.92
CA PRO A 391 1.30 -15.08 0.32
C PRO A 391 2.71 -14.49 0.13
N ALA A 392 3.11 -13.56 0.98
CA ALA A 392 4.41 -12.90 0.83
C ALA A 392 5.58 -13.88 1.00
N ALA A 393 5.40 -14.89 1.85
CA ALA A 393 6.38 -15.95 2.11
C ALA A 393 6.73 -16.79 0.87
N GLN A 394 5.92 -16.75 -0.20
CA GLN A 394 6.20 -17.44 -1.47
C GLN A 394 7.13 -16.63 -2.39
N CYS A 395 7.38 -15.36 -2.08
CA CYS A 395 8.19 -14.54 -2.96
C CYS A 395 9.64 -15.01 -2.95
N PRO A 396 10.25 -15.30 -4.12
CA PRO A 396 11.64 -15.76 -4.17
C PRO A 396 12.66 -14.78 -3.57
N SER A 397 12.29 -13.50 -3.49
CA SER A 397 13.12 -12.44 -2.92
C SER A 397 12.73 -12.09 -1.47
N ILE A 398 11.80 -12.80 -0.82
CA ILE A 398 11.38 -12.45 0.54
C ILE A 398 12.57 -12.50 1.51
N SER A 399 12.72 -11.47 2.33
CA SER A 399 13.75 -11.40 3.36
C SER A 399 13.35 -12.24 4.57
N GLU A 400 14.32 -12.86 5.24
CA GLU A 400 14.09 -13.49 6.56
C GLU A 400 13.56 -12.47 7.58
N GLU A 401 13.93 -11.19 7.43
CA GLU A 401 13.47 -10.11 8.30
C GLU A 401 11.99 -9.73 8.12
N PHE A 402 11.29 -10.25 7.10
CA PHE A 402 9.85 -10.07 6.95
C PHE A 402 9.06 -10.51 8.19
N LYS A 403 9.59 -11.50 8.94
CA LYS A 403 8.99 -12.01 10.18
C LYS A 403 9.63 -11.43 11.44
N SER A 404 10.55 -10.48 11.31
CA SER A 404 11.34 -9.95 12.43
C SER A 404 10.48 -9.12 13.38
N PRO A 405 10.34 -9.51 14.66
CA PRO A 405 9.56 -8.74 15.63
C PRO A 405 10.12 -7.34 15.88
N ALA A 406 11.43 -7.16 15.73
CA ALA A 406 12.10 -5.88 15.94
C ALA A 406 11.98 -4.93 14.74
N GLY A 407 11.64 -5.45 13.56
CA GLY A 407 11.74 -4.72 12.30
C GLY A 407 13.19 -4.51 11.85
N VAL A 408 13.36 -3.69 10.81
CA VAL A 408 14.66 -3.45 10.18
C VAL A 408 15.06 -1.97 10.26
N PRO A 409 16.32 -1.65 10.57
CA PRO A 409 16.75 -0.26 10.73
C PRO A 409 16.86 0.43 9.37
N ILE A 410 16.17 1.56 9.18
CA ILE A 410 16.12 2.27 7.91
C ILE A 410 17.32 3.20 7.75
N ASP A 411 17.97 3.12 6.60
CA ASP A 411 19.12 3.94 6.21
C ASP A 411 18.74 5.08 5.25
N ALA A 412 17.73 4.83 4.40
CA ALA A 412 17.22 5.81 3.45
C ALA A 412 15.70 5.74 3.30
N ILE A 413 15.07 6.90 3.09
CA ILE A 413 13.68 7.05 2.67
C ILE A 413 13.67 7.67 1.27
N ILE A 414 12.92 7.09 0.35
CA ILE A 414 12.85 7.54 -1.04
C ILE A 414 11.41 7.97 -1.36
N PHE A 415 11.24 9.20 -1.83
CA PHE A 415 10.00 9.66 -2.45
C PHE A 415 10.11 9.60 -3.98
N GLY A 416 9.00 9.48 -4.69
CA GLY A 416 9.01 9.53 -6.14
C GLY A 416 7.63 9.41 -6.76
N GLY A 417 7.52 9.92 -7.98
CA GLY A 417 6.27 9.90 -8.74
C GLY A 417 6.55 9.89 -10.24
N ARG A 418 5.50 9.67 -11.03
CA ARG A 418 5.59 9.74 -12.49
C ARG A 418 5.64 11.19 -12.94
N ARG A 419 6.80 11.62 -13.46
CA ARG A 419 7.04 12.97 -13.99
C ARG A 419 7.75 12.89 -15.33
N ALA A 420 7.08 13.22 -16.43
CA ALA A 420 7.71 13.25 -17.75
C ALA A 420 8.83 14.30 -17.86
N THR A 421 8.71 15.41 -17.13
CA THR A 421 9.65 16.55 -17.17
C THR A 421 10.03 17.03 -15.75
N THR A 422 10.93 18.01 -15.66
CA THR A 422 11.27 18.81 -14.46
C THR A 422 12.09 18.10 -13.39
N LEU A 423 11.68 16.92 -12.95
CA LEU A 423 12.32 16.19 -11.86
C LEU A 423 13.48 15.33 -12.39
N PRO A 424 14.69 15.41 -11.80
CA PRO A 424 15.84 14.61 -12.23
C PRO A 424 15.68 13.15 -11.78
N LEU A 425 16.53 12.26 -12.29
CA LEU A 425 16.50 10.83 -11.96
C LEU A 425 16.57 10.57 -10.45
N VAL A 426 17.49 11.24 -9.74
CA VAL A 426 17.64 11.14 -8.29
C VAL A 426 18.27 12.40 -7.69
N PHE A 427 17.84 12.78 -6.48
CA PHE A 427 18.54 13.75 -5.63
C PHE A 427 18.36 13.43 -4.14
N GLU A 428 19.34 13.82 -3.31
CA GLU A 428 19.29 13.77 -1.85
C GLU A 428 18.81 15.12 -1.28
N ALA A 429 17.94 15.07 -0.28
CA ALA A 429 17.50 16.24 0.48
C ALA A 429 18.59 16.78 1.41
N LYS A 430 18.57 18.10 1.65
CA LYS A 430 19.61 18.81 2.43
C LYS A 430 19.53 18.60 3.94
N SER A 431 18.36 18.21 4.44
CA SER A 431 18.05 17.99 5.84
C SER A 431 16.75 17.18 5.96
N TRP A 432 16.40 16.75 7.16
CA TRP A 432 15.09 16.12 7.41
C TRP A 432 13.92 17.06 7.11
N GLN A 433 14.01 18.34 7.51
CA GLN A 433 12.99 19.34 7.21
C GLN A 433 12.80 19.52 5.70
N HIS A 434 13.91 19.66 4.96
CA HIS A 434 13.87 19.75 3.50
C HIS A 434 13.34 18.46 2.87
N GLY A 435 13.72 17.28 3.39
CA GLY A 435 13.20 16.00 2.92
C GLY A 435 11.70 15.81 3.19
N THR A 436 11.22 16.31 4.33
CA THR A 436 9.79 16.36 4.65
C THR A 436 9.08 17.24 3.63
N PHE A 437 9.59 18.45 3.35
CA PHE A 437 9.06 19.32 2.30
C PHE A 437 9.02 18.62 0.93
N VAL A 438 10.12 17.95 0.52
CA VAL A 438 10.19 17.19 -0.73
C VAL A 438 9.10 16.12 -0.80
N GLY A 439 8.88 15.36 0.28
CA GLY A 439 7.79 14.38 0.36
C GLY A 439 6.40 15.00 0.27
N ILE A 440 6.17 16.14 0.94
CA ILE A 440 4.89 16.87 0.95
C ILE A 440 4.53 17.37 -0.45
N THR A 441 5.51 17.97 -1.15
CA THR A 441 5.28 18.55 -2.47
C THR A 441 5.35 17.53 -3.60
N MET A 442 5.38 16.24 -3.29
CA MET A 442 5.42 15.19 -4.29
C MET A 442 4.17 15.24 -5.16
N ALA A 443 4.39 15.22 -6.47
CA ALA A 443 3.33 15.18 -7.48
C ALA A 443 3.61 14.07 -8.49
N SER A 444 2.53 13.50 -9.02
CA SER A 444 2.59 12.43 -10.02
C SER A 444 1.50 12.63 -11.06
N GLU A 445 1.80 12.28 -12.31
CA GLU A 445 0.79 12.18 -13.36
C GLU A 445 -0.27 11.14 -12.99
N ALA A 446 -1.54 11.50 -13.19
CA ALA A 446 -2.66 10.60 -12.98
C ALA A 446 -2.56 9.38 -13.90
N THR A 447 -2.57 8.19 -13.31
CA THR A 447 -2.60 6.90 -14.00
C THR A 447 -4.04 6.45 -14.22
N ALA A 448 -4.24 5.43 -15.05
CA ALA A 448 -5.57 4.83 -15.28
C ALA A 448 -6.22 4.22 -14.01
N ALA A 449 -5.48 4.08 -12.91
CA ALA A 449 -5.96 3.50 -11.65
C ALA A 449 -6.69 4.50 -10.73
N ALA A 450 -6.67 5.80 -11.05
CA ALA A 450 -7.38 6.84 -10.30
C ALA A 450 -8.49 7.46 -11.17
N VAL A 451 -9.63 7.79 -10.56
CA VAL A 451 -10.71 8.53 -11.23
C VAL A 451 -10.19 9.95 -11.53
N GLY A 452 -9.98 10.27 -12.81
CA GLY A 452 -9.46 11.56 -13.27
C GLY A 452 -8.98 11.54 -14.73
N GLN A 453 -8.60 12.72 -15.25
CA GLN A 453 -8.04 12.83 -16.60
C GLN A 453 -6.61 12.28 -16.62
N VAL A 454 -6.36 11.25 -17.43
CA VAL A 454 -5.04 10.62 -17.61
C VAL A 454 -4.01 11.69 -18.00
N GLY A 455 -2.87 11.71 -17.30
CA GLY A 455 -1.77 12.65 -17.56
C GLY A 455 -1.86 13.99 -16.83
N ALA A 456 -2.95 14.30 -16.11
CA ALA A 456 -2.99 15.48 -15.25
C ALA A 456 -2.07 15.32 -14.04
N LEU A 457 -1.27 16.34 -13.73
CA LEU A 457 -0.40 16.34 -12.55
C LEU A 457 -1.24 16.47 -11.27
N LYS A 458 -1.09 15.52 -10.35
CA LYS A 458 -1.81 15.49 -9.06
C LYS A 458 -0.79 15.48 -7.92
N HIS A 459 -0.90 16.43 -6.99
CA HIS A 459 -0.16 16.40 -5.73
C HIS A 459 -0.64 15.23 -4.87
N ASP A 460 0.31 14.44 -4.38
CA ASP A 460 0.12 13.25 -3.56
C ASP A 460 1.20 13.22 -2.45
N PRO A 461 1.07 14.09 -1.42
CA PRO A 461 2.04 14.22 -0.34
C PRO A 461 2.37 12.85 0.27
N MET A 462 3.64 12.47 0.28
CA MET A 462 4.16 11.20 0.80
C MET A 462 3.49 9.93 0.21
N ALA A 463 2.83 10.04 -0.95
CA ALA A 463 1.94 9.01 -1.50
C ALA A 463 0.75 8.67 -0.58
N MET A 464 0.43 9.55 0.36
CA MET A 464 -0.54 9.34 1.43
C MET A 464 -1.85 10.07 1.20
N ARG A 465 -2.03 10.85 0.12
CA ARG A 465 -3.22 11.70 -0.07
C ARG A 465 -4.56 11.02 0.24
N PRO A 466 -4.87 9.80 -0.25
CA PRO A 466 -6.15 9.14 0.06
C PRO A 466 -6.15 8.32 1.37
N PHE A 467 -5.09 8.44 2.17
CA PHE A 467 -4.78 7.55 3.29
C PHE A 467 -4.40 8.25 4.60
N ILE A 468 -4.18 9.57 4.63
CA ILE A 468 -3.95 10.30 5.89
C ILE A 468 -5.25 10.26 6.71
N GLY A 469 -5.22 9.65 7.90
CA GLY A 469 -6.40 9.47 8.76
C GLY A 469 -6.83 10.69 9.57
N TYR A 470 -6.23 11.84 9.33
CA TYR A 470 -6.44 13.10 10.04
C TYR A 470 -5.94 14.28 9.19
N HIS A 471 -5.95 15.49 9.75
CA HIS A 471 -5.60 16.72 9.04
C HIS A 471 -4.17 16.66 8.47
N ALA A 472 -4.03 16.82 7.16
CA ALA A 472 -2.74 16.74 6.45
C ALA A 472 -1.67 17.71 7.01
N GLY A 473 -2.03 18.94 7.36
CA GLY A 473 -1.12 19.88 8.02
C GLY A 473 -0.55 19.38 9.36
N ASP A 474 -1.36 18.69 10.16
CA ASP A 474 -0.89 18.08 11.40
C ASP A 474 0.00 16.85 11.10
N TYR A 475 -0.25 16.14 10.00
CA TYR A 475 0.60 15.03 9.54
C TYR A 475 1.97 15.52 9.08
N PHE A 476 2.02 16.68 8.42
CA PHE A 476 3.28 17.33 8.05
C PHE A 476 4.05 17.79 9.28
N GLN A 477 3.37 18.35 10.28
CA GLN A 477 3.99 18.70 11.56
C GLN A 477 4.55 17.46 12.25
N HIS A 478 3.79 16.36 12.27
CA HIS A 478 4.23 15.10 12.88
C HIS A 478 5.55 14.58 12.27
N TRP A 479 5.69 14.66 10.94
CA TRP A 479 6.96 14.34 10.28
C TRP A 479 8.12 15.24 10.75
N LEU A 480 7.88 16.53 10.95
CA LEU A 480 8.90 17.46 11.49
C LEU A 480 9.27 17.10 12.95
N ASP A 481 8.29 16.73 13.77
CA ASP A 481 8.50 16.35 15.17
C ASP A 481 9.31 15.04 15.29
N ILE A 482 9.07 14.07 14.40
CA ILE A 482 9.93 12.87 14.26
C ILE A 482 11.36 13.28 13.91
N GLY A 483 11.51 14.28 13.05
CA GLY A 483 12.77 14.93 12.69
C GLY A 483 13.56 15.44 13.89
N GLU A 484 12.89 16.24 14.72
CA GLU A 484 13.45 16.82 15.93
C GLU A 484 13.87 15.73 16.94
N ARG A 485 13.04 14.70 17.12
CA ARG A 485 13.31 13.59 18.04
C ARG A 485 14.49 12.71 17.59
N GLY A 486 14.56 12.39 16.30
CA GLY A 486 15.55 11.44 15.78
C GLY A 486 16.92 12.05 15.47
N GLY A 487 16.97 13.35 15.14
CA GLY A 487 18.20 14.08 14.88
C GLY A 487 19.09 13.40 13.83
N SER A 488 20.38 13.25 14.13
CA SER A 488 21.37 12.69 13.19
C SER A 488 21.28 11.18 12.95
N LYS A 489 20.39 10.47 13.66
CA LYS A 489 20.19 9.02 13.50
C LYS A 489 19.10 8.67 12.48
N LEU A 490 18.40 9.68 11.99
CA LEU A 490 17.34 9.49 11.00
C LEU A 490 17.93 9.09 9.64
N PRO A 491 17.17 8.31 8.85
CA PRO A 491 17.58 7.97 7.50
C PRO A 491 17.69 9.21 6.63
N LYS A 492 18.57 9.16 5.64
CA LYS A 492 18.66 10.19 4.61
C LYS A 492 17.42 10.14 3.70
N ILE A 493 16.94 11.30 3.28
CA ILE A 493 15.77 11.38 2.39
C ILE A 493 16.24 11.67 0.96
N PHE A 494 15.69 10.94 0.01
CA PHE A 494 15.94 11.08 -1.42
C PHE A 494 14.63 11.23 -2.18
N HIS A 495 14.72 11.76 -3.39
CA HIS A 495 13.63 11.73 -4.35
C HIS A 495 14.13 11.16 -5.67
N VAL A 496 13.30 10.34 -6.34
CA VAL A 496 13.61 9.70 -7.62
C VAL A 496 12.52 9.96 -8.66
N ASN A 497 12.90 9.90 -9.93
CA ASN A 497 11.97 9.93 -11.06
C ASN A 497 12.41 8.96 -12.17
N TRP A 498 11.76 7.81 -12.23
CA TRP A 498 12.01 6.79 -13.26
C TRP A 498 11.44 7.14 -14.64
N PHE A 499 10.60 8.17 -14.71
CA PHE A 499 9.64 8.36 -15.79
C PHE A 499 9.92 9.60 -16.64
N ARG A 500 11.08 10.22 -16.46
CA ARG A 500 11.51 11.36 -17.27
C ARG A 500 11.59 10.94 -18.74
N LYS A 501 11.09 11.80 -19.62
CA LYS A 501 11.03 11.55 -21.06
C LYS A 501 11.85 12.56 -21.85
N ALA A 502 12.41 12.10 -22.95
CA ALA A 502 13.02 12.94 -23.96
C ALA A 502 11.94 13.68 -24.78
N ALA A 503 12.38 14.63 -25.60
CA ALA A 503 11.49 15.41 -26.46
C ALA A 503 10.69 14.56 -27.47
N ASP A 504 11.18 13.38 -27.85
CA ASP A 504 10.50 12.43 -28.75
C ASP A 504 9.47 11.54 -28.02
N GLY A 505 9.35 11.67 -26.70
CA GLY A 505 8.43 10.92 -25.86
C GLY A 505 8.96 9.57 -25.35
N SER A 506 10.18 9.18 -25.72
CA SER A 506 10.88 8.02 -25.17
C SER A 506 11.27 8.23 -23.70
N PHE A 507 11.46 7.15 -22.94
CA PHE A 507 11.97 7.25 -21.57
C PHE A 507 13.49 7.41 -21.59
N LEU A 508 14.00 8.41 -20.87
CA LEU A 508 15.44 8.64 -20.73
C LEU A 508 16.12 7.58 -19.84
N TRP A 509 15.35 6.94 -18.97
CA TRP A 509 15.85 5.91 -18.05
C TRP A 509 15.15 4.57 -18.29
N PRO A 510 15.87 3.46 -18.43
CA PRO A 510 15.28 2.15 -18.71
C PRO A 510 14.47 1.57 -17.55
N GLY A 511 14.72 2.00 -16.31
CA GLY A 511 13.94 1.59 -15.15
C GLY A 511 14.17 0.13 -14.71
N PHE A 512 13.17 -0.46 -14.05
CA PHE A 512 13.17 -1.86 -13.60
C PHE A 512 14.46 -2.26 -12.87
N GLY A 513 15.16 -3.30 -13.33
CA GLY A 513 16.39 -3.79 -12.73
C GLY A 513 17.52 -2.76 -12.71
N GLU A 514 17.55 -1.85 -13.69
CA GLU A 514 18.58 -0.82 -13.78
C GLU A 514 18.48 0.23 -12.65
N ASN A 515 17.33 0.31 -11.97
CA ASN A 515 17.16 1.16 -10.79
C ASN A 515 18.14 0.78 -9.64
N ILE A 516 18.78 -0.39 -9.69
CA ILE A 516 19.88 -0.72 -8.77
C ILE A 516 21.05 0.27 -8.84
N ARG A 517 21.28 0.90 -10.00
CA ARG A 517 22.35 1.91 -10.18
C ARG A 517 22.08 3.16 -9.35
N VAL A 518 20.81 3.52 -9.23
CA VAL A 518 20.36 4.64 -8.39
C VAL A 518 20.41 4.26 -6.92
N LEU A 519 20.03 3.03 -6.56
CA LEU A 519 20.23 2.50 -5.21
C LEU A 519 21.72 2.47 -4.82
N GLU A 520 22.61 2.04 -5.72
CA GLU A 520 24.05 2.06 -5.48
C GLU A 520 24.52 3.47 -5.09
N TRP A 521 24.10 4.50 -5.84
CA TRP A 521 24.47 5.88 -5.53
C TRP A 521 23.88 6.34 -4.18
N ILE A 522 22.61 6.03 -3.91
CA ILE A 522 21.95 6.33 -2.63
C ILE A 522 22.72 5.73 -1.46
N LEU A 523 23.11 4.46 -1.55
CA LEU A 523 23.86 3.78 -0.49
C LEU A 523 25.28 4.33 -0.34
N LYS A 524 25.95 4.70 -1.44
CA LYS A 524 27.22 5.44 -1.37
C LYS A 524 27.06 6.79 -0.68
N ARG A 525 25.93 7.49 -0.86
CA ARG A 525 25.62 8.75 -0.14
C ARG A 525 25.32 8.55 1.33
N VAL A 526 24.65 7.46 1.70
CA VAL A 526 24.48 7.03 3.10
C VAL A 526 25.83 6.76 3.77
N ASP A 527 26.74 6.10 3.05
CA ASP A 527 28.05 5.70 3.57
C ASP A 527 29.13 6.79 3.49
N GLY A 528 28.82 7.96 2.92
CA GLY A 528 29.79 9.04 2.73
C GLY A 528 30.85 8.74 1.65
N LEU A 529 30.55 7.82 0.73
CA LEU A 529 31.44 7.37 -0.36
C LEU A 529 31.15 8.03 -1.71
N ALA A 530 30.05 8.78 -1.83
CA ALA A 530 29.77 9.66 -2.96
C ALA A 530 29.64 11.10 -2.47
N SER A 531 29.99 12.07 -3.31
CA SER A 531 29.99 13.50 -2.96
C SER A 531 28.79 14.24 -3.56
N GLY A 532 28.43 13.93 -4.80
CA GLY A 532 27.40 14.63 -5.56
C GLY A 532 27.73 16.08 -5.91
N THR A 533 26.78 16.73 -6.54
CA THR A 533 26.79 18.14 -6.94
C THR A 533 25.59 18.84 -6.30
N GLU A 534 25.83 19.96 -5.62
CA GLU A 534 24.77 20.80 -5.06
C GLU A 534 23.96 21.48 -6.16
N THR A 535 22.64 21.40 -6.04
CA THR A 535 21.67 22.02 -6.95
C THR A 535 20.60 22.77 -6.13
N PRO A 536 19.71 23.55 -6.78
CA PRO A 536 18.59 24.16 -6.08
C PRO A 536 17.70 23.15 -5.33
N LEU A 537 17.66 21.90 -5.80
CA LEU A 537 16.82 20.82 -5.25
C LEU A 537 17.46 20.05 -4.11
N GLY A 538 18.78 20.08 -3.99
CA GLY A 538 19.51 19.11 -3.18
C GLY A 538 20.77 18.63 -3.89
N ILE A 539 21.27 17.48 -3.47
CA ILE A 539 22.51 16.92 -4.00
C ILE A 539 22.16 15.90 -5.07
N GLN A 540 22.68 16.07 -6.28
CA GLN A 540 22.53 15.14 -7.39
C GLN A 540 23.84 14.36 -7.63
N PRO A 541 23.83 13.19 -8.26
CA PRO A 541 25.06 12.51 -8.63
C PRO A 541 25.90 13.36 -9.60
N LYS A 542 27.22 13.26 -9.47
CA LYS A 542 28.09 13.63 -10.60
C LYS A 542 27.90 12.59 -11.71
N PRO A 543 28.06 12.95 -13.00
CA PRO A 543 28.02 11.97 -14.08
C PRO A 543 28.96 10.77 -13.83
N SER A 544 30.15 11.03 -13.30
CA SER A 544 31.14 9.98 -12.94
C SER A 544 30.77 9.13 -11.72
N GLU A 545 29.78 9.53 -10.93
CA GLU A 545 29.30 8.76 -9.77
C GLU A 545 28.18 7.79 -10.13
N MET A 546 27.58 7.93 -11.32
CA MET A 546 26.60 6.99 -11.86
C MET A 546 27.32 5.86 -12.59
N ASN A 547 27.01 4.62 -12.20
CA ASN A 547 27.51 3.46 -12.92
C ASN A 547 26.64 3.22 -14.17
N THR A 548 27.17 3.53 -15.35
CA THR A 548 26.53 3.30 -16.66
C THR A 548 27.13 2.12 -17.41
N THR A 549 27.93 1.28 -16.75
CA THR A 549 28.53 0.09 -17.37
C THR A 549 27.45 -0.83 -17.95
N ASP A 550 27.61 -1.22 -19.20
CA ASP A 550 26.67 -2.06 -19.97
C ASP A 550 25.25 -1.49 -20.09
N LEU A 551 25.09 -0.17 -19.92
CA LEU A 551 23.83 0.54 -20.10
C LEU A 551 23.82 1.26 -21.46
N ASP A 552 22.83 0.98 -22.29
CA ASP A 552 22.62 1.70 -23.55
C ASP A 552 22.01 3.08 -23.28
N ILE A 553 22.86 4.03 -22.88
CA ILE A 553 22.48 5.41 -22.61
C ILE A 553 23.54 6.35 -23.18
N SER A 554 23.11 7.39 -23.90
CA SER A 554 24.03 8.40 -24.42
C SER A 554 24.46 9.37 -23.32
N ASP A 555 25.63 9.98 -23.46
CA ASP A 555 26.07 11.04 -22.53
C ASP A 555 25.08 12.22 -22.50
N ALA A 556 24.42 12.50 -23.63
CA ALA A 556 23.41 13.55 -23.74
C ALA A 556 22.14 13.20 -22.94
N ASP A 557 21.64 11.97 -23.04
CA ASP A 557 20.48 11.52 -22.24
C ASP A 557 20.82 11.50 -20.75
N LEU A 558 22.05 11.10 -20.40
CA LEU A 558 22.53 11.11 -19.02
C LEU A 558 22.62 12.55 -18.47
N GLU A 559 23.11 13.50 -19.25
CA GLU A 559 23.11 14.92 -18.87
C GLU A 559 21.67 15.46 -18.76
N GLU A 560 20.79 15.10 -19.70
CA GLU A 560 19.39 15.50 -19.68
C GLU A 560 18.67 14.96 -18.43
N LEU A 561 18.94 13.71 -18.01
CA LEU A 561 18.37 13.10 -16.80
C LEU A 561 18.59 13.93 -15.54
N PHE A 562 19.72 14.62 -15.45
CA PHE A 562 20.11 15.46 -14.29
C PHE A 562 20.00 16.96 -14.56
N SER A 563 19.55 17.35 -15.76
CA SER A 563 19.40 18.76 -16.12
C SER A 563 18.37 19.48 -15.25
N PHE A 564 18.61 20.77 -15.02
CA PHE A 564 17.75 21.67 -14.27
C PHE A 564 17.30 22.83 -15.17
N SER A 565 15.99 22.90 -15.45
CA SER A 565 15.38 24.01 -16.18
C SER A 565 14.73 25.00 -15.23
N ARG A 566 15.21 26.25 -15.20
CA ARG A 566 14.63 27.30 -14.35
C ARG A 566 13.15 27.52 -14.66
N ASP A 567 12.80 27.62 -15.94
CA ASP A 567 11.43 27.89 -16.38
C ASP A 567 10.44 26.79 -15.98
N GLU A 568 10.89 25.53 -16.00
CA GLU A 568 10.08 24.41 -15.51
C GLU A 568 9.92 24.46 -13.99
N TRP A 569 11.00 24.76 -13.27
CA TRP A 569 10.98 24.83 -11.81
C TRP A 569 10.23 26.04 -11.26
N GLU A 570 10.18 27.17 -11.97
CA GLU A 570 9.32 28.30 -11.57
C GLU A 570 7.84 27.91 -11.62
N LYS A 571 7.42 27.19 -12.68
CA LYS A 571 6.05 26.65 -12.79
C LYS A 571 5.76 25.61 -11.70
N GLU A 572 6.73 24.74 -11.41
CA GLU A 572 6.60 23.75 -10.33
C GLU A 572 6.44 24.43 -8.97
N VAL A 573 7.27 25.43 -8.66
CA VAL A 573 7.19 26.20 -7.41
C VAL A 573 5.84 26.91 -7.26
N ASP A 574 5.26 27.43 -8.35
CA ASP A 574 3.93 28.04 -8.30
C ASP A 574 2.82 27.00 -8.11
N SER A 575 2.90 25.85 -8.79
CA SER A 575 2.01 24.70 -8.56
C SER A 575 2.06 24.21 -7.10
N GLN A 576 3.26 24.12 -6.52
CA GLN A 576 3.44 23.78 -5.11
C GLN A 576 2.79 24.81 -4.19
N LYS A 577 2.88 26.11 -4.53
CA LYS A 577 2.25 27.17 -3.74
C LYS A 577 0.73 27.01 -3.71
N GLU A 578 0.12 26.72 -4.86
CA GLU A 578 -1.32 26.49 -4.97
C GLU A 578 -1.75 25.28 -4.12
N PHE A 579 -0.99 24.18 -4.19
CA PHE A 579 -1.24 23.01 -3.35
C PHE A 579 -1.09 23.30 -1.85
N LEU A 580 0.02 23.92 -1.43
CA LEU A 580 0.27 24.23 -0.02
C LEU A 580 -0.80 25.17 0.55
N ALA A 581 -1.35 26.08 -0.26
CA ALA A 581 -2.46 26.94 0.13
C ALA A 581 -3.74 26.15 0.46
N THR A 582 -3.96 24.99 -0.15
CA THR A 582 -5.14 24.13 0.16
C THR A 582 -5.08 23.54 1.57
N ILE A 583 -3.90 23.47 2.20
CA ILE A 583 -3.71 22.97 3.56
C ILE A 583 -4.24 23.96 4.61
N GLY A 584 -4.36 25.23 4.25
CA GLY A 584 -4.92 26.28 5.10
C GLY A 584 -4.06 26.63 6.32
N ALA A 585 -4.71 27.01 7.41
CA ALA A 585 -4.07 27.58 8.59
C ALA A 585 -3.13 26.61 9.35
N LYS A 586 -3.27 25.30 9.14
CA LYS A 586 -2.44 24.26 9.76
C LYS A 586 -1.22 23.88 8.92
N LEU A 587 -0.92 24.59 7.83
CA LEU A 587 0.35 24.40 7.12
C LEU A 587 1.51 24.76 8.07
N PRO A 588 2.46 23.84 8.35
CA PRO A 588 3.56 24.17 9.23
C PRO A 588 4.44 25.28 8.65
N LYS A 589 4.86 26.21 9.51
CA LYS A 589 5.71 27.35 9.12
C LYS A 589 7.01 26.89 8.44
N ALA A 590 7.63 25.84 8.96
CA ALA A 590 8.85 25.26 8.41
C ALA A 590 8.68 24.79 6.95
N ILE A 591 7.50 24.27 6.58
CA ILE A 591 7.22 23.82 5.20
C ILE A 591 7.03 25.03 4.27
N ALA A 592 6.35 26.07 4.74
CA ALA A 592 6.25 27.33 4.00
C ALA A 592 7.62 28.01 3.80
N GLU A 593 8.50 27.91 4.80
CA GLU A 593 9.88 28.41 4.71
C GLU A 593 10.72 27.62 3.69
N GLU A 594 10.64 26.28 3.68
CA GLU A 594 11.31 25.46 2.65
C GLU A 594 10.85 25.81 1.23
N HIS A 595 9.57 26.09 1.04
CA HIS A 595 9.02 26.54 -0.25
C HIS A 595 9.62 27.88 -0.70
N GLU A 596 9.70 28.88 0.18
CA GLU A 596 10.30 30.17 -0.14
C GLU A 596 11.82 30.08 -0.37
N MET A 597 12.50 29.23 0.40
CA MET A 597 13.91 28.94 0.17
C MET A 597 14.14 28.26 -1.17
N LEU A 598 13.29 27.30 -1.57
CA LEU A 598 13.35 26.70 -2.90
C LEU A 598 13.15 27.76 -3.98
N ARG A 599 12.09 28.58 -3.87
CA ARG A 599 11.80 29.69 -4.80
C ARG A 599 13.00 30.61 -4.99
N SER A 600 13.67 30.97 -3.89
CA SER A 600 14.89 31.80 -3.92
C SER A 600 16.04 31.12 -4.65
N ARG A 601 16.28 29.83 -4.37
CA ARG A 601 17.33 29.03 -5.05
C ARG A 601 17.07 28.88 -6.54
N VAL A 602 15.82 28.63 -6.95
CA VAL A 602 15.42 28.50 -8.37
C VAL A 602 15.71 29.81 -9.12
N ARG A 603 15.31 30.96 -8.56
CA ARG A 603 15.50 32.27 -9.19
C ARG A 603 16.96 32.67 -9.34
N ALA A 604 17.79 32.34 -8.35
CA ALA A 604 19.23 32.63 -8.38
C ALA A 604 20.02 31.69 -9.30
N TRP A 605 19.49 30.50 -9.63
CA TRP A 605 20.24 29.45 -10.30
C TRP A 605 20.62 29.78 -11.74
N GLY A 606 21.89 30.03 -12.03
CA GLY A 606 22.39 30.35 -13.37
C GLY A 606 22.24 31.83 -13.75
N VAL A 607 21.93 32.72 -12.79
CA VAL A 607 22.16 34.16 -12.97
C VAL A 607 23.64 34.41 -12.72
N VAL A 608 24.40 34.76 -13.76
CA VAL A 608 25.75 35.30 -13.61
C VAL A 608 25.58 36.75 -13.15
N GLU A 609 26.11 37.10 -11.98
CA GLU A 609 26.19 38.51 -11.52
C GLU A 609 27.07 39.37 -12.43
#